data_AF-A0A6C0UAB7-F1
#
_entry.id   AF-A0A6C0UAB7-F1
#
_cell.length_a   1.000
_cell.length_b   1.000
_cell.length_c   1.000
_cell.angle_alpha   90.00
_cell.angle_beta   90.00
_cell.angle_gamma   90.00
#
_symmetry.space_group_name_H-M   'P 1'
#
loop_
_entity.id
_entity.type
_entity.pdbx_description
1 polymer ?
#
loop_
_entity_poly.entity_id
_entity_poly.type
_entity_poly.pdbx_seq_one_letter_code
_entity_poly.pdbx_strand_id
1 'polypeptide(L)' 'MAQLESSGHPGASILQVLILTAARLGEARDARWNEIDLKAKLWTIPGDRMKGGKLIRCR' A
#
# COMPACT_ATOMS: atom_id res chain seq x y z
N MET A 1 -7.69 -5.63 13.34
CA MET A 1 -6.31 -6.03 12.97
C MET A 1 -5.92 -7.41 13.51
N ALA A 2 -6.20 -7.76 14.77
CA ALA A 2 -5.78 -9.04 15.39
C ALA A 2 -6.13 -10.33 14.61
N GLN A 3 -7.28 -10.39 13.91
CA GLN A 3 -7.65 -11.55 13.09
C GLN A 3 -6.79 -11.69 11.81
N LEU A 4 -6.36 -10.56 11.23
CA LEU A 4 -5.55 -10.54 10.00
C LEU A 4 -4.11 -10.96 10.26
N GLU A 5 -3.57 -10.61 11.44
CA GLU A 5 -2.26 -11.07 11.91
C GLU A 5 -2.18 -12.60 12.05
N SER A 6 -3.23 -13.21 12.58
CA SER A 6 -3.31 -14.67 12.80
C SER A 6 -3.50 -15.48 11.51
N SER A 7 -3.98 -14.82 10.45
CA SER A 7 -4.41 -15.52 9.23
C SER A 7 -3.23 -16.09 8.42
N GLY A 8 -2.02 -15.53 8.49
CA GLY A 8 -0.84 -16.00 7.73
C GLY A 8 -0.94 -15.90 6.19
N HIS A 9 -2.04 -15.36 5.65
CA HIS A 9 -2.26 -15.24 4.22
C HIS A 9 -1.75 -13.90 3.68
N PRO A 10 -1.11 -13.86 2.50
CA PRO A 10 -0.66 -12.59 1.88
C PRO A 10 -1.79 -11.56 1.71
N GLY A 11 -3.01 -12.03 1.43
CA GLY A 11 -4.19 -11.17 1.30
C GLY A 11 -4.56 -10.43 2.58
N ALA A 12 -4.26 -11.01 3.75
CA ALA A 12 -4.50 -10.35 5.03
C ALA A 12 -3.57 -9.15 5.22
N SER A 13 -2.29 -9.29 4.85
CA SER A 13 -1.31 -8.19 4.88
C SER A 13 -1.69 -7.08 3.91
N ILE A 14 -2.11 -7.43 2.69
CA ILE A 14 -2.57 -6.44 1.70
C ILE A 14 -3.81 -5.69 2.21
N LEU A 15 -4.78 -6.40 2.80
CA LEU A 15 -5.99 -5.78 3.35
C LEU A 15 -5.67 -4.79 4.47
N GLN A 16 -4.70 -5.11 5.32
CA GLN A 16 -4.25 -4.17 6.35
C GLN A 16 -3.70 -2.87 5.75
N VAL A 17 -2.84 -2.98 4.74
CA VAL A 17 -2.30 -1.81 4.03
C VAL A 17 -3.42 -1.00 3.39
N LEU A 18 -4.40 -1.65 2.77
CA LEU A 18 -5.55 -0.98 2.16
C LEU A 18 -6.40 -0.21 3.19
N ILE A 19 -6.63 -0.79 4.36
CA ILE A 19 -7.39 -0.13 5.43
C ILE A 19 -6.63 1.09 5.96
N LEU A 20 -5.31 0.98 6.12
CA LEU A 20 -4.49 2.05 6.70
C LEU A 20 -4.24 3.21 5.73
N THR A 21 -4.09 2.91 4.43
CA THR A 21 -3.65 3.89 3.42
C THR A 21 -4.77 4.35 2.48
N ALA A 22 -5.92 3.66 2.50
CA ALA A 22 -7.02 3.81 1.54
C ALA A 22 -6.60 3.72 0.06
N ALA A 23 -5.45 3.09 -0.22
CA ALA A 23 -4.95 2.87 -1.58
C ALA A 23 -5.84 1.87 -2.34
N ARG A 24 -5.66 1.77 -3.66
CA ARG A 24 -6.38 0.74 -4.44
C ARG A 24 -5.70 -0.61 -4.29
N LEU A 25 -6.49 -1.69 -4.34
CA LEU A 25 -5.99 -3.08 -4.26
C LEU A 25 -4.86 -3.38 -5.25
N GLY A 26 -4.93 -2.87 -6.48
CA GLY A 26 -3.88 -3.03 -7.48
C GLY A 26 -2.58 -2.31 -7.11
N GLU A 27 -2.69 -1.11 -6.54
CA GLU A 27 -1.55 -0.32 -6.09
C GLU A 27 -0.86 -1.01 -4.90
N ALA A 28 -1.64 -1.53 -3.94
CA ALA A 28 -1.12 -2.23 -2.76
C ALA A 28 -0.51 -3.60 -3.07
N ARG A 29 -1.06 -4.34 -4.04
CA ARG A 29 -0.51 -5.64 -4.46
C ARG A 29 0.85 -5.48 -5.13
N ASP A 30 0.96 -4.47 -5.98
CA ASP A 30 2.18 -4.21 -6.74
C ASP A 30 3.08 -3.17 -6.05
N ALA A 31 2.85 -2.89 -4.77
CA ALA A 31 3.66 -1.97 -3.98
C ALA A 31 5.10 -2.48 -3.88
N ARG A 32 6.07 -1.57 -4.00
CA ARG A 32 7.49 -1.93 -3.89
C ARG A 32 8.10 -1.34 -2.63
N TRP A 33 9.02 -2.07 -2.00
CA TRP A 33 9.70 -1.61 -0.80
C TRP A 33 10.47 -0.28 -0.98
N ASN A 34 10.90 0.03 -2.20
CA ASN A 34 11.57 1.30 -2.52
C ASN A 34 10.61 2.51 -2.62
N GLU A 35 9.30 2.29 -2.66
CA GLU A 35 8.27 3.34 -2.70
C GLU A 35 7.86 3.78 -1.28
N ILE A 36 8.21 3.01 -0.25
CA ILE A 36 7.75 3.17 1.13
C ILE A 36 8.89 3.74 1.98
N ASP A 37 8.69 4.96 2.50
CA ASP A 37 9.55 5.55 3.51
C ASP A 37 8.95 5.30 4.90
N LEU A 38 9.50 4.31 5.61
CA LEU A 38 9.07 3.95 6.97
C LEU A 38 9.41 5.01 8.02
N LYS A 39 10.43 5.86 7.78
CA LYS A 39 10.79 6.96 8.69
C LYS A 39 9.80 8.10 8.55
N ALA A 40 9.51 8.49 7.32
CA ALA A 40 8.53 9.54 7.02
C ALA A 40 7.08 9.05 7.14
N LYS A 41 6.86 7.73 7.30
CA LYS A 41 5.54 7.08 7.25
C LYS A 41 4.79 7.48 5.99
N LEU A 42 5.51 7.47 4.86
CA LEU A 42 5.01 7.95 3.59
C LEU A 42 5.19 6.86 2.56
N TRP A 43 4.12 6.54 1.85
CA TRP A 43 4.19 5.69 0.68
C TRP A 43 3.92 6.52 -0.57
N THR A 44 4.87 6.53 -1.49
CA THR A 44 4.84 7.34 -2.71
C THR A 44 4.69 6.45 -3.93
N ILE A 45 3.52 6.48 -4.57
CA ILE A 45 3.21 5.68 -5.75
C ILE A 45 3.54 6.50 -7.00
N PRO A 46 4.49 6.07 -7.86
CA PRO A 46 4.89 6.81 -9.04
C PRO A 46 3.72 6.97 -10.01
N GLY A 47 3.54 8.19 -10.54
CA GLY A 47 2.44 8.53 -11.45
C GLY A 47 2.42 7.70 -12.73
N ASP A 48 3.56 7.16 -13.15
CA ASP A 48 3.70 6.26 -14.30
C ASP A 48 2.83 4.99 -14.18
N ARG A 49 2.61 4.52 -12.94
CA ARG A 49 1.76 3.36 -12.64
C ARG A 49 0.30 3.71 -12.41
N MET A 50 0.00 5.00 -12.37
CA MET A 50 -1.34 5.50 -12.12
C MET A 50 -2.03 5.80 -13.43
N LYS A 51 -3.29 5.35 -13.56
CA LYS A 51 -4.11 5.62 -14.75
C LYS A 51 -4.24 7.12 -15.08
N GLY A 52 -4.07 7.99 -14.07
CA GLY A 52 -4.12 9.44 -14.23
C GLY A 52 -2.77 10.13 -14.42
N GLY A 53 -1.65 9.41 -14.48
CA GLY A 53 -0.31 9.98 -14.63
C GLY A 53 0.19 10.83 -13.44
N LYS A 54 -0.60 10.92 -12.36
CA LYS A 54 -0.32 11.77 -11.19
C LYS A 54 0.29 10.94 -10.08
N LEU A 55 1.37 11.46 -9.49
CA LEU A 55 1.96 10.95 -8.27
C LEU A 55 0.93 10.99 -7.14
N ILE A 56 0.71 9.87 -6.45
CA ILE A 56 -0.09 9.84 -5.23
C ILE A 56 0.82 9.53 -4.04
N ARG A 57 0.53 10.20 -2.93
CA ARG A 57 1.18 9.97 -1.64
C ARG A 57 0.12 9.51 -0.64
N CYS A 58 0.29 8.31 -0.13
CA CYS A 58 -0.49 7.78 0.97
C CYS A 58 0.28 7.98 2.28
N ARG A 59 -0.42 8.40 3.33
CA ARG A 59 0.10 8.61 4.69
C ARG A 59 -0.48 7.56 5.61
#